data_AF-A0A9E1VD05-F1
#
_entry.id   AF-A0A9E1VD05-F1
#
_cell.length_a   1.000
_cell.length_b   1.000
_cell.length_c   1.000
_cell.angle_alpha   90.00
_cell.angle_beta   90.00
_cell.angle_gamma   90.00
#
_symmetry.space_group_name_H-M   'P 1'
#
loop_
_entity.id
_entity.type
_entity.pdbx_description
1 polymer ?
#
loop_
_entity_poly.entity_id
_entity_poly.type
_entity_poly.pdbx_seq_one_letter_code
_entity_poly.pdbx_strand_id
1 'polypeptide(L)'
;MNLLYFSFITCLFANSLSAQQVSITFQVDMTEEGANPAGVFIAGSFQGWTPGASQLVDDDGDGIFTHTAIVDANTTIQWKYLNGPSWDYAESVPPACGNPSDNNNRAFDVTDSDAVLDVVCYGSCQACGTTAITTEVTLTVLTENITVAVDGMFVAGTLNGWAGEAMVDNGDGSWSITKSLEATTYEFKFQNGVGGWEELTCGGNRSFSFIENDPAFSVTGCFGQCSETCVIDPDPADITFSIDASQISVDTAGVYLVGSFTSPAWQAGAILMSDSDGDGIYTVTTNVSGAADIQFKFNNGNPFVGGVADYTGEESADFINLGCGVDNGVGGSNRIHSRSGVSETLTTTCFNSCVDCALVQPVLVLTVDLCLATAAEVRLTGALWNWDLTVGPLATDNGDGTWSVTFDPAPTDDLDYLWIVDGIEENLLDDMMAGGSCAQV
;
A
#
# COMPACT_ATOMS: atom_id res chain seq x y z
N MET A 1 -2.58 61.85 62.54
CA MET A 1 -2.78 62.61 61.30
C MET A 1 -3.29 61.63 60.26
N ASN A 2 -4.55 61.78 59.85
CA ASN A 2 -5.28 60.85 58.98
C ASN A 2 -4.57 60.67 57.64
N LEU A 3 -4.31 59.42 57.22
CA LEU A 3 -4.02 59.12 55.82
C LEU A 3 -5.25 58.48 55.18
N LEU A 4 -5.81 59.21 54.22
CA LEU A 4 -6.91 58.81 53.35
C LEU A 4 -6.48 57.68 52.42
N TYR A 5 -7.29 56.63 52.33
CA TYR A 5 -7.20 55.61 51.27
C TYR A 5 -7.77 56.20 49.97
N PHE A 6 -6.92 56.37 48.94
CA PHE A 6 -7.36 56.55 47.56
C PHE A 6 -7.22 55.20 46.85
N SER A 7 -8.35 54.53 46.60
CA SER A 7 -8.41 53.35 45.73
C SER A 7 -8.24 53.82 44.29
N PHE A 8 -7.05 53.61 43.72
CA PHE A 8 -6.84 53.68 42.28
C PHE A 8 -7.33 52.38 41.66
N ILE A 9 -8.51 52.41 41.02
CA ILE A 9 -8.90 51.40 40.04
C ILE A 9 -8.00 51.62 38.82
N THR A 10 -6.95 50.83 38.70
CA THR A 10 -6.20 50.66 37.45
C THR A 10 -7.07 49.90 36.47
N CYS A 11 -7.59 50.61 35.48
CA CYS A 11 -8.20 50.01 34.29
C CYS A 11 -7.11 49.19 33.57
N LEU A 12 -7.18 47.87 33.65
CA LEU A 12 -6.37 46.98 32.81
C LEU A 12 -6.80 47.20 31.36
N PHE A 13 -6.02 47.96 30.60
CA PHE A 13 -6.05 47.85 29.15
C PHE A 13 -5.47 46.48 28.82
N ALA A 14 -6.33 45.54 28.40
CA ALA A 14 -5.88 44.35 27.72
C ALA A 14 -5.26 44.81 26.39
N ASN A 15 -3.94 44.97 26.37
CA ASN A 15 -3.20 45.03 25.11
C ASN A 15 -3.36 43.65 24.46
N SER A 16 -4.28 43.54 23.51
CA SER A 16 -4.26 42.43 22.56
C SER A 16 -2.94 42.56 21.79
N LEU A 17 -2.03 41.60 21.97
CA LEU A 17 -0.95 41.40 21.01
C LEU A 17 -1.63 40.97 19.70
N SER A 18 -1.81 41.91 18.77
CA SER A 18 -2.11 41.55 17.39
C SER A 18 -0.82 41.01 16.79
N ALA A 19 -0.87 39.81 16.19
CA ALA A 19 0.23 39.34 15.36
C ALA A 19 0.49 40.38 14.26
N GLN A 20 1.77 40.65 14.00
CA GLN A 20 2.15 41.49 12.86
C GLN A 20 1.73 40.76 11.58
N GLN A 21 1.16 41.48 10.62
CA GLN A 21 0.79 40.92 9.32
C GLN A 21 1.74 41.40 8.24
N VAL A 22 2.04 40.53 7.30
CA VAL A 22 2.87 40.80 6.11
C VAL A 22 2.19 40.23 4.87
N SER A 23 2.58 40.73 3.71
CA SER A 23 2.10 40.27 2.41
C SER A 23 3.08 39.27 1.79
N ILE A 24 2.54 38.12 1.36
CA ILE A 24 3.29 37.07 0.67
C ILE A 24 2.71 36.91 -0.72
N THR A 25 3.56 37.07 -1.73
CA THR A 25 3.19 36.88 -3.14
C THR A 25 3.66 35.52 -3.63
N PHE A 26 2.71 34.68 -4.00
CA PHE A 26 2.90 33.37 -4.60
C PHE A 26 2.98 33.51 -6.11
N GLN A 27 3.81 32.69 -6.75
CA GLN A 27 4.02 32.69 -8.19
C GLN A 27 4.11 31.26 -8.71
N VAL A 28 3.36 30.94 -9.77
CA VAL A 28 3.44 29.64 -10.46
C VAL A 28 3.47 29.86 -11.96
N ASP A 29 4.43 29.22 -12.62
CA ASP A 29 4.59 29.21 -14.06
C ASP A 29 3.76 28.08 -14.65
N MET A 30 2.85 28.45 -15.54
CA MET A 30 1.90 27.56 -16.23
C MET A 30 2.24 27.39 -17.70
N THR A 31 3.41 27.86 -18.16
CA THR A 31 3.77 27.86 -19.59
C THR A 31 3.86 26.46 -20.20
N GLU A 32 4.26 25.45 -19.42
CA GLU A 32 4.38 24.05 -19.87
C GLU A 32 3.04 23.28 -19.76
N GLU A 33 2.35 23.38 -18.62
CA GLU A 33 1.09 22.64 -18.37
C GLU A 33 -0.11 23.27 -19.10
N GLY A 34 -0.09 24.59 -19.27
CA GLY A 34 -1.21 25.38 -19.76
C GLY A 34 -2.26 25.67 -18.69
N ALA A 35 -2.75 26.91 -18.66
CA ALA A 35 -3.79 27.31 -17.72
C ALA A 35 -5.17 26.77 -18.13
N ASN A 36 -5.89 26.20 -17.17
CA ASN A 36 -7.26 25.77 -17.31
C ASN A 36 -8.16 26.99 -17.66
N PRO A 37 -9.11 26.87 -18.61
CA PRO A 37 -10.03 27.96 -18.92
C PRO A 37 -10.85 28.48 -17.74
N ALA A 38 -11.06 27.66 -16.71
CA ALA A 38 -11.73 28.06 -15.47
C ALA A 38 -10.82 28.87 -14.53
N GLY A 39 -9.52 28.93 -14.78
CA GLY A 39 -8.52 29.68 -14.03
C GLY A 39 -7.54 28.81 -13.26
N VAL A 40 -6.48 29.46 -12.76
CA VAL A 40 -5.48 28.90 -11.84
C VAL A 40 -5.78 29.42 -10.44
N PHE A 41 -5.75 28.54 -9.44
CA PHE A 41 -6.13 28.85 -8.06
C PHE A 41 -5.06 28.41 -7.07
N ILE A 42 -5.13 28.93 -5.84
CA ILE A 42 -4.29 28.53 -4.71
C ILE A 42 -5.17 28.20 -3.52
N ALA A 43 -4.86 27.11 -2.83
CA ALA A 43 -5.48 26.76 -1.57
C ALA A 43 -4.40 26.47 -0.53
N GLY A 44 -4.37 27.28 0.53
CA GLY A 44 -3.45 27.11 1.66
C GLY A 44 -4.02 27.47 3.02
N SER A 45 -3.18 27.35 4.06
CA SER A 45 -3.53 27.61 5.46
C SER A 45 -4.06 29.04 5.69
N PHE A 46 -3.60 30.01 4.91
CA PHE A 46 -3.99 31.42 4.99
C PHE A 46 -5.45 31.74 4.60
N GLN A 47 -6.17 30.78 4.00
CA GLN A 47 -7.58 30.93 3.65
C GLN A 47 -8.45 29.74 4.10
N GLY A 48 -7.87 28.80 4.87
CA GLY A 48 -8.60 27.65 5.42
C GLY A 48 -8.84 26.50 4.44
N TRP A 49 -7.90 26.25 3.51
CA TRP A 49 -7.94 25.11 2.58
C TRP A 49 -9.22 25.02 1.72
N THR A 50 -9.78 26.15 1.27
CA THR A 50 -10.95 26.19 0.38
C THR A 50 -10.51 26.23 -1.10
N PRO A 51 -10.70 25.17 -1.91
CA PRO A 51 -10.34 25.19 -3.32
C PRO A 51 -11.24 26.17 -4.09
N GLY A 52 -10.68 26.82 -5.10
CA GLY A 52 -11.40 27.80 -5.93
C GLY A 52 -11.65 29.17 -5.28
N ALA A 53 -11.31 29.36 -4.01
CA ALA A 53 -11.56 30.61 -3.28
C ALA A 53 -10.61 31.75 -3.67
N SER A 54 -9.33 31.42 -3.90
CA SER A 54 -8.28 32.38 -4.26
C SER A 54 -7.76 32.08 -5.66
N GLN A 55 -8.14 32.92 -6.62
CA GLN A 55 -7.66 32.84 -8.01
C GLN A 55 -6.32 33.59 -8.14
N LEU A 56 -5.39 33.02 -8.91
CA LEU A 56 -4.17 33.69 -9.35
C LEU A 56 -4.42 34.39 -10.69
N VAL A 57 -3.69 35.48 -10.93
CA VAL A 57 -3.81 36.30 -12.15
C VAL A 57 -2.49 36.35 -12.91
N ASP A 58 -2.60 36.42 -14.24
CA ASP A 58 -1.50 36.62 -15.19
C ASP A 58 -1.82 37.93 -15.95
N ASP A 59 -1.58 39.06 -15.27
CA ASP A 59 -1.98 40.38 -15.76
C ASP A 59 -1.07 40.91 -16.89
N ASP A 60 0.18 40.44 -16.96
CA ASP A 60 1.16 40.82 -17.99
C ASP A 60 1.25 39.80 -19.14
N GLY A 61 0.62 38.65 -19.02
CA GLY A 61 0.46 37.67 -20.09
C GLY A 61 1.75 36.91 -20.38
N ASP A 62 2.62 36.77 -19.39
CA ASP A 62 3.89 36.04 -19.50
C ASP A 62 3.75 34.54 -19.16
N GLY A 63 2.58 34.12 -18.67
CA GLY A 63 2.27 32.75 -18.27
C GLY A 63 2.60 32.44 -16.81
N ILE A 64 3.06 33.42 -16.03
CA ILE A 64 3.30 33.33 -14.59
C ILE A 64 2.10 33.91 -13.84
N PHE A 65 1.41 33.02 -13.14
CA PHE A 65 0.23 33.36 -12.36
C PHE A 65 0.63 33.76 -10.94
N THR A 66 0.06 34.85 -10.43
CA THR A 66 0.40 35.41 -9.12
C THR A 66 -0.81 35.61 -8.21
N HIS A 67 -0.60 35.48 -6.90
CA HIS A 67 -1.58 35.83 -5.87
C HIS A 67 -0.87 36.37 -4.64
N THR A 68 -1.41 37.40 -3.99
CA THR A 68 -0.86 37.96 -2.75
C THR A 68 -1.81 37.71 -1.59
N ALA A 69 -1.36 36.99 -0.56
CA ALA A 69 -2.10 36.80 0.68
C ALA A 69 -1.50 37.64 1.82
N ILE A 70 -2.36 38.08 2.75
CA ILE A 70 -1.95 38.71 4.01
C ILE A 70 -1.93 37.62 5.07
N VAL A 71 -0.79 37.45 5.73
CA VAL A 71 -0.54 36.36 6.69
C VAL A 71 0.15 36.90 7.94
N ASP A 72 0.04 36.15 9.04
CA ASP A 72 0.69 36.52 10.29
C ASP A 72 2.21 36.22 10.20
N ALA A 73 3.03 37.22 10.55
CA ALA A 73 4.48 37.10 10.61
C ALA A 73 4.91 36.08 11.68
N ASN A 74 6.06 35.44 11.46
CA ASN A 74 6.61 34.39 12.31
C ASN A 74 5.70 33.15 12.42
N THR A 75 5.01 32.81 11.33
CA THR A 75 4.21 31.58 11.20
C THR A 75 4.67 30.78 9.99
N THR A 76 4.34 29.49 9.96
CA THR A 76 4.53 28.65 8.76
C THR A 76 3.22 28.59 7.99
N ILE A 77 3.26 28.93 6.70
CA ILE A 77 2.13 28.76 5.79
C ILE A 77 2.35 27.56 4.89
N GLN A 78 1.25 26.94 4.48
CA GLN A 78 1.26 25.80 3.56
C GLN A 78 0.25 26.00 2.45
N TRP A 79 0.51 25.47 1.25
CA TRP A 79 -0.41 25.59 0.11
C TRP A 79 -0.21 24.52 -0.97
N LYS A 80 -1.17 24.46 -1.90
CA LYS A 80 -1.05 23.85 -3.24
C LYS A 80 -1.61 24.81 -4.30
N TYR A 81 -1.02 24.79 -5.49
CA TYR A 81 -1.61 25.36 -6.70
C TYR A 81 -2.63 24.39 -7.31
N LEU A 82 -3.66 24.94 -7.95
CA LEU A 82 -4.73 24.19 -8.61
C LEU A 82 -4.95 24.72 -10.03
N ASN A 83 -4.92 23.84 -11.02
CA ASN A 83 -5.20 24.19 -12.41
C ASN A 83 -6.70 24.03 -12.72
N GLY A 84 -7.53 24.67 -11.89
CA GLY A 84 -8.99 24.55 -11.85
C GLY A 84 -9.54 24.79 -10.44
N PRO A 85 -10.86 24.94 -10.26
CA PRO A 85 -11.44 25.38 -8.99
C PRO A 85 -11.71 24.26 -7.97
N SER A 86 -11.36 23.00 -8.26
CA SER A 86 -11.55 21.85 -7.35
C SER A 86 -10.23 21.13 -7.05
N TRP A 87 -10.22 20.32 -6.00
CA TRP A 87 -9.08 19.47 -5.63
C TRP A 87 -8.69 18.44 -6.69
N ASP A 88 -9.58 18.12 -7.65
CA ASP A 88 -9.26 17.24 -8.78
C ASP A 88 -8.18 17.83 -9.70
N TYR A 89 -7.93 19.13 -9.57
CA TYR A 89 -6.93 19.88 -10.33
C TYR A 89 -5.75 20.30 -9.46
N ALA A 90 -5.56 19.71 -8.28
CA ALA A 90 -4.43 20.03 -7.42
C ALA A 90 -3.12 19.52 -8.03
N GLU A 91 -2.06 20.30 -7.86
CA GLU A 91 -0.73 19.87 -8.30
C GLU A 91 -0.22 18.66 -7.50
N SER A 92 0.61 17.85 -8.15
CA SER A 92 1.45 16.86 -7.47
C SER A 92 2.78 17.52 -7.11
N VAL A 93 2.93 17.97 -5.86
CA VAL A 93 4.17 18.57 -5.38
C VAL A 93 5.20 17.46 -5.13
N PRO A 94 6.41 17.54 -5.70
CA PRO A 94 7.48 16.61 -5.40
C PRO A 94 7.87 16.66 -3.91
N PRO A 95 8.23 15.54 -3.27
CA PRO A 95 8.73 15.52 -1.89
C PRO A 95 9.92 16.45 -1.61
N ALA A 96 10.63 16.92 -2.64
CA ALA A 96 11.75 17.83 -2.50
C ALA A 96 11.36 19.24 -2.03
N CYS A 97 10.15 19.68 -2.38
CA CYS A 97 9.60 20.99 -2.04
C CYS A 97 8.19 20.92 -1.45
N GLY A 98 7.73 19.69 -1.16
CA GLY A 98 6.55 19.39 -0.38
C GLY A 98 6.94 18.59 0.86
N ASN A 99 6.16 18.67 1.93
CA ASN A 99 6.43 17.89 3.13
C ASN A 99 5.67 16.53 3.08
N PRO A 100 6.37 15.38 3.10
CA PRO A 100 5.73 14.06 3.07
C PRO A 100 4.76 13.80 4.24
N SER A 101 4.92 14.51 5.35
CA SER A 101 4.07 14.37 6.52
C SER A 101 2.73 15.11 6.40
N ASP A 102 2.52 15.93 5.36
CA ASP A 102 1.32 16.75 5.19
C ASP A 102 0.69 16.68 3.80
N ASN A 103 0.77 15.52 3.13
CA ASN A 103 0.26 15.32 1.77
C ASN A 103 1.06 16.11 0.71
N ASN A 104 2.38 16.26 0.94
CA ASN A 104 3.29 17.04 0.11
C ASN A 104 2.74 18.45 -0.14
N ASN A 105 2.37 19.19 0.90
CA ASN A 105 2.05 20.60 0.74
C ASN A 105 3.35 21.40 0.59
N ARG A 106 3.32 22.44 -0.24
CA ARG A 106 4.39 23.45 -0.24
C ARG A 106 4.32 24.22 1.07
N ALA A 107 5.46 24.63 1.62
CA ALA A 107 5.53 25.36 2.88
C ALA A 107 6.50 26.55 2.81
N PHE A 108 6.23 27.58 3.61
CA PHE A 108 7.08 28.77 3.74
C PHE A 108 7.02 29.32 5.16
N ASP A 109 8.19 29.60 5.74
CA ASP A 109 8.30 30.25 7.04
C ASP A 109 8.28 31.77 6.85
N VAL A 110 7.17 32.38 7.27
CA VAL A 110 6.90 33.81 7.13
C VAL A 110 7.76 34.60 8.13
N THR A 111 8.57 35.53 7.63
CA THR A 111 9.35 36.46 8.46
C THR A 111 8.54 37.70 8.85
N ASP A 112 9.18 38.72 9.43
CA ASP A 112 8.57 40.00 9.80
C ASP A 112 8.53 41.03 8.66
N SER A 113 8.73 40.59 7.41
CA SER A 113 8.69 41.43 6.22
C SER A 113 7.91 40.81 5.07
N ASP A 114 7.40 41.67 4.18
CA ASP A 114 6.77 41.24 2.93
C ASP A 114 7.76 40.43 2.08
N ALA A 115 7.25 39.40 1.39
CA ALA A 115 8.07 38.57 0.52
C ALA A 115 7.35 38.22 -0.79
N VAL A 116 8.15 38.06 -1.84
CA VAL A 116 7.74 37.47 -3.12
C VAL A 116 8.46 36.13 -3.20
N LEU A 117 7.70 35.04 -3.29
CA LEU A 117 8.25 33.69 -3.40
C LEU A 117 8.82 33.46 -4.80
N ASP A 118 9.80 32.57 -4.90
CA ASP A 118 10.38 32.20 -6.20
C ASP A 118 9.31 31.59 -7.12
N VAL A 119 9.45 31.84 -8.42
CA VAL A 119 8.58 31.25 -9.44
C VAL A 119 8.90 29.76 -9.57
N VAL A 120 7.87 28.92 -9.51
CA VAL A 120 7.97 27.47 -9.70
C VAL A 120 7.08 27.03 -10.84
N CYS A 121 7.49 26.03 -11.61
CA CYS A 121 6.64 25.37 -12.59
C CYS A 121 5.55 24.58 -11.85
N TYR A 122 4.34 24.56 -12.40
CA TYR A 122 3.25 23.77 -11.84
C TYR A 122 3.66 22.31 -11.64
N GLY A 123 3.51 21.78 -10.42
CA GLY A 123 3.95 20.42 -10.08
C GLY A 123 5.47 20.22 -9.98
N SER A 124 6.27 21.29 -9.95
CA SER A 124 7.74 21.23 -9.82
C SER A 124 8.27 22.09 -8.67
N CYS A 125 9.51 21.83 -8.26
CA CYS A 125 10.24 22.63 -7.29
C CYS A 125 11.00 23.80 -7.93
N GLN A 126 11.13 23.79 -9.26
CA GLN A 126 11.94 24.75 -10.02
C GLN A 126 11.08 25.47 -11.05
N ALA A 127 11.54 26.64 -11.54
CA ALA A 127 10.92 27.36 -12.65
C ALA A 127 10.85 26.49 -13.92
N CYS A 128 9.87 26.75 -14.81
CA CYS A 128 9.77 25.99 -16.05
C CYS A 128 11.01 26.17 -16.93
N GLY A 129 11.33 25.16 -17.76
CA GLY A 129 12.50 25.17 -18.64
C GLY A 129 13.86 25.06 -17.95
N THR A 130 13.90 24.86 -16.63
CA THR A 130 15.12 24.54 -15.89
C THR A 130 15.42 23.04 -15.93
N THR A 131 16.70 22.67 -15.93
CA THR A 131 17.09 21.25 -15.81
C THR A 131 16.84 20.81 -14.37
N ALA A 132 16.21 19.65 -14.18
CA ALA A 132 15.91 19.11 -12.86
C ALA A 132 17.18 18.98 -12.02
N ILE A 133 17.11 19.38 -10.74
CA ILE A 133 18.22 19.23 -9.81
C ILE A 133 18.29 17.76 -9.41
N THR A 134 19.46 17.17 -9.63
CA THR A 134 19.73 15.78 -9.27
C THR A 134 20.73 15.72 -8.12
N THR A 135 20.51 14.79 -7.20
CA THR A 135 21.44 14.42 -6.13
C THR A 135 22.19 13.15 -6.52
N GLU A 136 23.48 13.07 -6.22
CA GLU A 136 24.21 11.80 -6.31
C GLU A 136 23.79 10.88 -5.17
N VAL A 137 23.04 9.83 -5.49
CA VAL A 137 22.60 8.79 -4.58
C VAL A 137 23.47 7.56 -4.74
N THR A 138 24.07 7.09 -3.65
CA THR A 138 24.84 5.84 -3.66
C THR A 138 24.04 4.70 -3.01
N LEU A 139 23.76 3.66 -3.78
CA LEU A 139 23.12 2.43 -3.30
C LEU A 139 24.20 1.37 -3.06
N THR A 140 24.23 0.81 -1.87
CA THR A 140 25.22 -0.20 -1.45
C THR A 140 24.50 -1.47 -0.97
N VAL A 141 24.90 -2.62 -1.52
CA VAL A 141 24.49 -3.94 -1.05
C VAL A 141 25.65 -4.62 -0.34
N LEU A 142 25.40 -5.12 0.86
CA LEU A 142 26.31 -5.95 1.63
C LEU A 142 26.05 -7.42 1.31
N THR A 143 27.10 -8.22 1.11
CA THR A 143 27.01 -9.59 0.55
C THR A 143 27.61 -10.68 1.44
N GLU A 144 27.92 -10.38 2.70
CA GLU A 144 28.57 -11.31 3.63
C GLU A 144 27.73 -12.56 3.94
N ASN A 145 26.41 -12.50 3.74
CA ASN A 145 25.51 -13.62 3.95
C ASN A 145 25.36 -14.55 2.74
N ILE A 146 25.82 -14.14 1.55
CA ILE A 146 25.62 -14.89 0.31
C ILE A 146 26.93 -15.25 -0.39
N THR A 147 26.83 -16.17 -1.34
CA THR A 147 27.85 -16.29 -2.41
C THR A 147 27.40 -15.45 -3.59
N VAL A 148 28.22 -14.47 -3.98
CA VAL A 148 27.96 -13.63 -5.16
C VAL A 148 28.08 -14.45 -6.43
N ALA A 149 27.12 -14.30 -7.33
CA ALA A 149 27.06 -14.95 -8.63
C ALA A 149 28.24 -14.50 -9.51
N VAL A 150 28.62 -15.32 -10.48
CA VAL A 150 29.74 -15.04 -11.38
C VAL A 150 29.57 -13.73 -12.17
N ASP A 151 28.32 -13.36 -12.45
CA ASP A 151 27.98 -12.13 -13.19
C ASP A 151 27.90 -10.89 -12.28
N GLY A 152 28.10 -11.04 -10.96
CA GLY A 152 28.13 -9.95 -9.99
C GLY A 152 26.75 -9.53 -9.45
N MET A 153 26.74 -8.38 -8.76
CA MET A 153 25.54 -7.79 -8.18
C MET A 153 24.94 -6.73 -9.11
N PHE A 154 23.60 -6.62 -9.10
CA PHE A 154 22.85 -5.64 -9.88
C PHE A 154 21.82 -4.92 -9.01
N VAL A 155 21.37 -3.75 -9.46
CA VAL A 155 20.20 -3.06 -8.93
C VAL A 155 19.14 -2.90 -10.02
N ALA A 156 17.87 -3.06 -9.67
CA ALA A 156 16.74 -2.82 -10.55
C ALA A 156 15.60 -2.16 -9.77
N GLY A 157 14.98 -1.13 -10.35
CA GLY A 157 13.94 -0.36 -9.69
C GLY A 157 13.35 0.74 -10.55
N THR A 158 12.55 1.62 -9.95
CA THR A 158 12.00 2.80 -10.66
C THR A 158 13.09 3.71 -11.23
N LEU A 159 14.29 3.70 -10.63
CA LEU A 159 15.48 4.42 -11.09
C LEU A 159 16.05 3.97 -12.45
N ASN A 160 15.68 2.78 -12.93
CA ASN A 160 16.15 2.22 -14.20
C ASN A 160 15.08 1.36 -14.92
N GLY A 161 13.81 1.60 -14.63
CA GLY A 161 12.69 0.89 -15.27
C GLY A 161 12.69 -0.62 -15.01
N TRP A 162 13.13 -1.05 -13.83
CA TRP A 162 13.24 -2.45 -13.40
C TRP A 162 14.19 -3.31 -14.26
N ALA A 163 15.08 -2.69 -15.03
CA ALA A 163 16.16 -3.38 -15.72
C ALA A 163 17.38 -3.53 -14.79
N GLY A 164 17.96 -4.74 -14.71
CA GLY A 164 19.17 -4.96 -13.90
C GLY A 164 20.36 -4.14 -14.41
N GLU A 165 20.88 -3.26 -13.55
CA GLU A 165 22.08 -2.45 -13.80
C GLU A 165 23.22 -2.94 -12.89
N ALA A 166 24.38 -3.25 -13.48
CA ALA A 166 25.51 -3.82 -12.77
C ALA A 166 26.09 -2.84 -11.74
N MET A 167 26.36 -3.34 -10.54
CA MET A 167 27.02 -2.62 -9.45
C MET A 167 28.54 -2.85 -9.51
N VAL A 168 29.30 -2.01 -8.80
CA VAL A 168 30.76 -2.10 -8.69
C VAL A 168 31.15 -2.78 -7.38
N ASP A 169 32.01 -3.80 -7.46
CA ASP A 169 32.63 -4.44 -6.29
C ASP A 169 33.60 -3.47 -5.60
N ASN A 170 33.38 -3.22 -4.31
CA ASN A 170 34.22 -2.34 -3.50
C ASN A 170 35.46 -3.06 -2.93
N GLY A 171 35.53 -4.40 -3.05
CA GLY A 171 36.63 -5.23 -2.58
C GLY A 171 36.62 -5.50 -1.06
N ASP A 172 35.54 -5.14 -0.37
CA ASP A 172 35.37 -5.28 1.07
C ASP A 172 34.15 -6.14 1.47
N GLY A 173 33.52 -6.83 0.51
CA GLY A 173 32.29 -7.58 0.72
C GLY A 173 31.01 -6.79 0.40
N SER A 174 31.15 -5.55 -0.09
CA SER A 174 30.03 -4.73 -0.55
C SER A 174 30.12 -4.38 -2.03
N TRP A 175 28.97 -4.11 -2.64
CA TRP A 175 28.84 -3.62 -4.01
C TRP A 175 28.07 -2.32 -4.01
N SER A 176 28.49 -1.35 -4.83
CA SER A 176 27.85 -0.02 -4.88
C SER A 176 27.58 0.49 -6.29
N ILE A 177 26.60 1.38 -6.40
CA ILE A 177 26.35 2.17 -7.61
C ILE A 177 25.89 3.57 -7.23
N THR A 178 26.43 4.58 -7.91
CA THR A 178 26.04 5.98 -7.73
C THR A 178 25.21 6.45 -8.93
N LYS A 179 24.04 7.04 -8.65
CA LYS A 179 23.11 7.56 -9.65
C LYS A 179 22.83 9.03 -9.37
N SER A 180 22.75 9.85 -10.41
CA SER A 180 22.22 11.21 -10.28
C SER A 180 20.70 11.15 -10.43
N LEU A 181 19.97 11.36 -9.34
CA LEU A 181 18.53 11.15 -9.24
C LEU A 181 17.81 12.43 -8.83
N GLU A 182 16.63 12.66 -9.38
CA GLU A 182 15.72 13.72 -8.92
C GLU A 182 15.08 13.31 -7.58
N ALA A 183 14.80 14.29 -6.72
CA ALA A 183 14.23 14.05 -5.40
C ALA A 183 12.76 13.58 -5.49
N THR A 184 12.58 12.27 -5.32
CA THR A 184 11.28 11.60 -5.27
C THR A 184 11.42 10.30 -4.48
N THR A 185 10.36 9.51 -4.40
CA THR A 185 10.39 8.16 -3.85
C THR A 185 10.83 7.17 -4.92
N TYR A 186 11.86 6.38 -4.62
CA TYR A 186 12.30 5.28 -5.47
C TYR A 186 12.02 3.95 -4.81
N GLU A 187 11.60 2.98 -5.62
CA GLU A 187 11.53 1.58 -5.24
C GLU A 187 12.58 0.78 -6.01
N PHE A 188 13.20 -0.20 -5.36
CA PHE A 188 14.23 -1.02 -5.98
C PHE A 188 14.40 -2.37 -5.28
N LYS A 189 15.08 -3.28 -5.96
CA LYS A 189 15.60 -4.55 -5.44
C LYS A 189 17.01 -4.78 -5.97
N PHE A 190 17.83 -5.44 -5.17
CA PHE A 190 19.11 -5.98 -5.63
C PHE A 190 18.91 -7.33 -6.36
N GLN A 191 19.85 -7.66 -7.23
CA GLN A 191 19.93 -8.98 -7.86
C GLN A 191 21.33 -9.57 -7.69
N ASN A 192 21.39 -10.86 -7.38
CA ASN A 192 22.61 -11.66 -7.35
C ASN A 192 22.72 -12.45 -8.66
N GLY A 193 23.43 -11.90 -9.65
CA GLY A 193 23.36 -12.35 -11.03
C GLY A 193 22.09 -11.91 -11.76
N VAL A 194 22.07 -12.06 -13.08
CA VAL A 194 20.93 -11.63 -13.92
C VAL A 194 19.66 -12.41 -13.54
N GLY A 195 18.63 -11.70 -13.07
CA GLY A 195 17.36 -12.30 -12.66
C GLY A 195 17.38 -13.01 -11.30
N GLY A 196 18.50 -12.97 -10.57
CA GLY A 196 18.60 -13.46 -9.20
C GLY A 196 18.06 -12.45 -8.19
N TRP A 197 16.76 -12.13 -8.27
CA TRP A 197 16.12 -11.12 -7.43
C TRP A 197 16.23 -11.44 -5.94
N GLU A 198 16.49 -10.40 -5.13
CA GLU A 198 16.35 -10.54 -3.69
C GLU A 198 14.89 -10.67 -3.26
N GLU A 199 14.69 -11.40 -2.17
CA GLU A 199 13.43 -11.42 -1.43
C GLU A 199 13.69 -10.92 -0.02
N LEU A 200 13.14 -9.75 0.30
CA LEU A 200 13.36 -9.10 1.59
C LEU A 200 12.63 -9.85 2.70
N THR A 201 13.29 -10.00 3.84
CA THR A 201 12.69 -10.55 5.06
C THR A 201 11.50 -9.72 5.56
N CYS A 202 11.54 -8.40 5.35
CA CYS A 202 10.43 -7.50 5.66
C CYS A 202 9.40 -7.35 4.52
N GLY A 203 9.58 -8.09 3.41
CA GLY A 203 8.72 -8.03 2.25
C GLY A 203 8.96 -6.85 1.32
N GLY A 204 8.28 -6.90 0.19
CA GLY A 204 8.16 -5.79 -0.75
C GLY A 204 9.45 -5.42 -1.48
N ASN A 205 9.43 -4.20 -2.02
CA ASN A 205 10.58 -3.53 -2.60
C ASN A 205 11.29 -2.71 -1.52
N ARG A 206 12.60 -2.50 -1.66
CA ARG A 206 13.28 -1.45 -0.88
C ARG A 206 12.76 -0.11 -1.37
N SER A 207 12.57 0.84 -0.46
CA SER A 207 12.19 2.20 -0.82
C SER A 207 13.04 3.25 -0.11
N PHE A 208 13.27 4.36 -0.78
CA PHE A 208 13.89 5.55 -0.18
C PHE A 208 13.33 6.83 -0.79
N SER A 209 13.43 7.91 -0.03
CA SER A 209 13.16 9.28 -0.50
C SER A 209 14.23 10.21 0.05
N PHE A 210 14.49 11.30 -0.66
CA PHE A 210 15.49 12.31 -0.28
C PHE A 210 15.06 13.69 -0.76
N ILE A 211 15.72 14.72 -0.25
CA ILE A 211 15.53 16.12 -0.65
C ILE A 211 16.65 16.57 -1.59
N GLU A 212 16.39 17.59 -2.40
CA GLU A 212 17.40 18.18 -3.29
C GLU A 212 18.66 18.62 -2.52
N ASN A 213 19.83 18.43 -3.14
CA ASN A 213 21.12 18.87 -2.62
C ASN A 213 21.56 18.23 -1.29
N ASP A 214 21.05 17.06 -0.92
CA ASP A 214 21.67 16.24 0.12
C ASP A 214 23.04 15.76 -0.36
N PRO A 215 24.16 16.32 0.16
CA PRO A 215 25.48 16.15 -0.45
C PRO A 215 26.04 14.73 -0.31
N ALA A 216 25.37 13.82 0.40
CA ALA A 216 25.86 12.45 0.62
C ALA A 216 24.73 11.43 0.86
N PHE A 217 23.62 11.51 0.12
CA PHE A 217 22.54 10.54 0.30
C PHE A 217 22.99 9.12 -0.11
N SER A 218 23.00 8.20 0.85
CA SER A 218 23.38 6.81 0.61
C SER A 218 22.40 5.85 1.27
N VAL A 219 22.10 4.75 0.59
CA VAL A 219 21.29 3.65 1.11
C VAL A 219 22.17 2.42 1.19
N THR A 220 22.22 1.78 2.36
CA THR A 220 22.97 0.53 2.57
C THR A 220 22.04 -0.56 3.11
N GLY A 221 22.20 -1.79 2.64
CA GLY A 221 21.48 -2.93 3.19
C GLY A 221 22.08 -4.27 2.77
N CYS A 222 21.83 -5.30 3.54
CA CYS A 222 22.28 -6.67 3.23
C CYS A 222 21.38 -7.34 2.21
N PHE A 223 21.95 -8.11 1.29
CA PHE A 223 21.16 -8.79 0.26
C PHE A 223 20.08 -9.69 0.88
N GLY A 224 18.83 -9.49 0.48
CA GLY A 224 17.67 -10.23 1.00
C GLY A 224 17.27 -9.87 2.43
N GLN A 225 17.90 -8.88 3.06
CA GLN A 225 17.63 -8.49 4.45
C GLN A 225 17.38 -6.99 4.57
N CYS A 226 16.54 -6.61 5.53
CA CYS A 226 16.18 -5.21 5.78
C CYS A 226 17.11 -4.52 6.80
N SER A 227 18.15 -5.23 7.25
CA SER A 227 19.15 -4.73 8.19
C SER A 227 20.36 -4.16 7.46
N GLU A 228 20.99 -3.15 8.06
CA GLU A 228 22.29 -2.61 7.64
C GLU A 228 23.47 -3.46 8.15
N THR A 229 23.21 -4.45 8.99
CA THR A 229 24.19 -5.44 9.45
C THR A 229 23.72 -6.83 9.08
N CYS A 230 24.54 -7.58 8.35
CA CYS A 230 24.12 -8.85 7.78
C CYS A 230 24.07 -9.93 8.86
N VAL A 231 22.98 -10.67 8.86
CA VAL A 231 22.88 -11.93 9.58
C VAL A 231 23.32 -13.02 8.63
N ILE A 232 24.22 -13.90 9.07
CA ILE A 232 24.65 -15.03 8.25
C ILE A 232 23.47 -15.98 8.07
N ASP A 233 23.24 -16.37 6.82
CA ASP A 233 22.16 -17.28 6.47
C ASP A 233 22.41 -18.70 7.05
N PRO A 234 21.37 -19.42 7.50
CA PRO A 234 21.49 -20.76 8.05
C PRO A 234 21.99 -21.78 7.02
N ASP A 235 22.70 -22.80 7.52
CA ASP A 235 23.21 -23.91 6.70
C ASP A 235 22.09 -24.58 5.87
N PRO A 236 22.41 -25.13 4.68
CA PRO A 236 21.45 -25.88 3.89
C PRO A 236 20.89 -27.09 4.66
N ALA A 237 19.57 -27.22 4.68
CA ALA A 237 18.89 -28.29 5.41
C ALA A 237 17.58 -28.71 4.76
N ASP A 238 17.14 -29.92 5.06
CA ASP A 238 15.89 -30.46 4.52
C ASP A 238 14.68 -29.88 5.25
N ILE A 239 13.75 -29.29 4.50
CA ILE A 239 12.49 -28.77 5.03
C ILE A 239 11.35 -29.57 4.42
N THR A 240 10.47 -30.06 5.28
CA THR A 240 9.23 -30.73 4.87
C THR A 240 8.08 -29.73 4.90
N PHE A 241 7.54 -29.44 3.73
CA PHE A 241 6.36 -28.61 3.52
C PHE A 241 5.14 -29.50 3.38
N SER A 242 4.04 -29.08 4.00
CA SER A 242 2.79 -29.83 4.04
C SER A 242 1.60 -28.90 3.92
N ILE A 243 0.64 -29.24 3.07
CA ILE A 243 -0.60 -28.47 2.87
C ILE A 243 -1.81 -29.40 2.83
N ASP A 244 -2.83 -29.08 3.61
CA ASP A 244 -4.12 -29.75 3.58
C ASP A 244 -4.98 -29.13 2.46
N ALA A 245 -5.25 -29.93 1.44
CA ALA A 245 -6.05 -29.56 0.28
C ALA A 245 -7.47 -30.15 0.33
N SER A 246 -7.90 -30.69 1.47
CA SER A 246 -9.20 -31.37 1.62
C SER A 246 -10.42 -30.47 1.38
N GLN A 247 -10.26 -29.16 1.50
CA GLN A 247 -11.34 -28.17 1.28
C GLN A 247 -11.43 -27.67 -0.17
N ILE A 248 -10.53 -28.09 -1.06
CA ILE A 248 -10.51 -27.67 -2.47
C ILE A 248 -10.62 -28.88 -3.41
N SER A 249 -11.07 -28.63 -4.64
CA SER A 249 -10.93 -29.61 -5.72
C SER A 249 -9.50 -29.55 -6.26
N VAL A 250 -8.69 -30.57 -6.00
CA VAL A 250 -7.33 -30.65 -6.50
C VAL A 250 -7.31 -30.86 -8.01
N ASP A 251 -6.49 -30.08 -8.72
CA ASP A 251 -6.28 -30.17 -10.15
C ASP A 251 -5.61 -31.51 -10.52
N THR A 252 -5.91 -32.02 -11.70
CA THR A 252 -5.33 -33.29 -12.19
C THR A 252 -3.81 -33.28 -12.33
N ALA A 253 -3.19 -32.09 -12.44
CA ALA A 253 -1.75 -31.92 -12.45
C ALA A 253 -1.12 -31.98 -11.05
N GLY A 254 -1.92 -31.95 -9.98
CA GLY A 254 -1.50 -32.04 -8.58
C GLY A 254 -1.22 -30.69 -7.92
N VAL A 255 -0.72 -30.74 -6.68
CA VAL A 255 -0.31 -29.57 -5.89
C VAL A 255 1.20 -29.38 -5.96
N TYR A 256 1.65 -28.15 -6.16
CA TYR A 256 3.06 -27.78 -6.28
C TYR A 256 3.46 -26.81 -5.17
N LEU A 257 4.70 -26.92 -4.73
CA LEU A 257 5.40 -25.93 -3.92
C LEU A 257 6.21 -25.02 -4.84
N VAL A 258 6.04 -23.71 -4.68
CA VAL A 258 6.86 -22.68 -5.34
C VAL A 258 7.43 -21.74 -4.28
N GLY A 259 8.61 -21.17 -4.52
CA GLY A 259 9.14 -20.19 -3.59
C GLY A 259 10.48 -19.60 -3.99
N SER A 260 10.94 -18.68 -3.16
CA SER A 260 12.24 -18.00 -3.26
C SER A 260 13.44 -18.94 -3.34
N PHE A 261 13.33 -20.16 -2.80
CA PHE A 261 14.40 -21.16 -2.75
C PHE A 261 14.37 -22.19 -3.88
N THR A 262 13.35 -22.16 -4.75
CA THR A 262 13.31 -23.09 -5.88
C THR A 262 14.32 -22.68 -6.97
N SER A 263 14.61 -23.58 -7.92
CA SER A 263 15.56 -23.29 -9.00
C SER A 263 14.98 -23.63 -10.38
N PRO A 264 14.64 -22.64 -11.22
CA PRO A 264 14.60 -21.19 -10.93
C PRO A 264 13.63 -20.84 -9.78
N ALA A 265 13.80 -19.67 -9.17
CA ALA A 265 12.87 -19.23 -8.14
C ALA A 265 11.44 -19.16 -8.68
N TRP A 266 10.46 -19.41 -7.80
CA TRP A 266 9.03 -19.35 -8.10
C TRP A 266 8.56 -20.37 -9.16
N GLN A 267 7.66 -19.97 -10.05
CA GLN A 267 6.84 -20.89 -10.86
C GLN A 267 7.67 -21.84 -11.73
N ALA A 268 8.77 -21.36 -12.32
CA ALA A 268 9.59 -22.17 -13.22
C ALA A 268 10.39 -23.29 -12.51
N GLY A 269 10.61 -23.19 -11.20
CA GLY A 269 11.26 -24.23 -10.39
C GLY A 269 10.32 -24.99 -9.48
N ALA A 270 9.01 -24.95 -9.76
CA ALA A 270 7.99 -25.59 -8.94
C ALA A 270 8.30 -27.07 -8.65
N ILE A 271 8.03 -27.49 -7.42
CA ILE A 271 8.27 -28.84 -6.93
C ILE A 271 6.91 -29.52 -6.73
N LEU A 272 6.66 -30.61 -7.45
CA LEU A 272 5.44 -31.41 -7.29
C LEU A 272 5.40 -32.07 -5.90
N MET A 273 4.27 -31.93 -5.21
CA MET A 273 4.02 -32.54 -3.89
C MET A 273 3.28 -33.88 -4.03
N SER A 274 3.38 -34.73 -3.00
CA SER A 274 2.74 -36.05 -2.99
C SER A 274 1.71 -36.19 -1.87
N ASP A 275 0.55 -36.75 -2.20
CA ASP A 275 -0.44 -37.31 -1.27
C ASP A 275 -0.45 -38.84 -1.47
N SER A 276 0.49 -39.51 -0.80
CA SER A 276 0.75 -40.95 -1.07
C SER A 276 -0.18 -41.88 -0.28
N ASP A 277 -0.75 -41.39 0.82
CA ASP A 277 -1.68 -42.10 1.70
C ASP A 277 -3.15 -41.75 1.43
N GLY A 278 -3.42 -40.74 0.60
CA GLY A 278 -4.75 -40.40 0.12
C GLY A 278 -5.61 -39.72 1.18
N ASP A 279 -4.98 -39.03 2.12
CA ASP A 279 -5.66 -38.32 3.21
C ASP A 279 -6.00 -36.86 2.86
N GLY A 280 -5.58 -36.39 1.68
CA GLY A 280 -5.79 -35.02 1.20
C GLY A 280 -4.70 -34.04 1.63
N ILE A 281 -3.66 -34.51 2.33
CA ILE A 281 -2.50 -33.72 2.74
C ILE A 281 -1.34 -33.96 1.76
N TYR A 282 -0.94 -32.90 1.07
CA TYR A 282 0.16 -32.94 0.12
C TYR A 282 1.44 -32.57 0.83
N THR A 283 2.45 -33.43 0.73
CA THR A 283 3.74 -33.25 1.40
C THR A 283 4.90 -33.30 0.40
N VAL A 284 5.93 -32.48 0.65
CA VAL A 284 7.22 -32.59 -0.03
C VAL A 284 8.37 -32.23 0.92
N THR A 285 9.47 -32.96 0.82
CA THR A 285 10.73 -32.62 1.50
C THR A 285 11.75 -32.19 0.45
N THR A 286 12.32 -31.00 0.62
CA THR A 286 13.40 -30.51 -0.25
C THR A 286 14.54 -29.92 0.57
N ASN A 287 15.75 -30.00 0.06
CA ASN A 287 16.89 -29.30 0.64
C ASN A 287 16.78 -27.81 0.32
N VAL A 288 16.76 -26.97 1.35
CA VAL A 288 16.62 -25.52 1.23
C VAL A 288 17.91 -24.84 1.68
N SER A 289 18.41 -23.94 0.85
CA SER A 289 19.63 -23.15 1.05
C SER A 289 19.39 -21.67 0.70
N GLY A 290 20.33 -20.79 1.04
CA GLY A 290 20.20 -19.35 0.79
C GLY A 290 19.62 -18.63 1.99
N ALA A 291 18.78 -17.62 1.77
CA ALA A 291 18.26 -16.71 2.79
C ALA A 291 17.69 -17.42 4.04
N ALA A 292 17.91 -16.81 5.21
CA ALA A 292 17.33 -17.25 6.48
C ALA A 292 15.79 -17.32 6.44
N ASP A 293 15.17 -16.25 5.95
CA ASP A 293 13.74 -16.21 5.72
C ASP A 293 13.45 -16.57 4.27
N ILE A 294 12.56 -17.53 4.09
CA ILE A 294 12.09 -17.96 2.78
C ILE A 294 10.63 -17.56 2.60
N GLN A 295 10.32 -17.11 1.40
CA GLN A 295 8.95 -16.91 0.95
C GLN A 295 8.53 -18.05 0.03
N PHE A 296 7.27 -18.48 0.15
CA PHE A 296 6.72 -19.58 -0.63
C PHE A 296 5.20 -19.49 -0.79
N LYS A 297 4.67 -20.30 -1.71
CA LYS A 297 3.24 -20.55 -1.90
C LYS A 297 3.01 -21.99 -2.33
N PHE A 298 1.78 -22.45 -2.14
CA PHE A 298 1.28 -23.64 -2.79
C PHE A 298 0.50 -23.28 -4.06
N ASN A 299 0.52 -24.16 -5.06
CA ASN A 299 -0.20 -23.98 -6.32
C ASN A 299 -0.99 -25.25 -6.66
N ASN A 300 -2.30 -25.13 -6.82
CA ASN A 300 -3.18 -26.20 -7.25
C ASN A 300 -3.24 -26.26 -8.78
N GLY A 301 -2.49 -27.16 -9.38
CA GLY A 301 -2.23 -27.21 -10.83
C GLY A 301 -0.76 -26.90 -11.14
N ASN A 302 -0.33 -27.18 -12.37
CA ASN A 302 1.04 -26.89 -12.80
C ASN A 302 1.25 -25.37 -12.98
N PRO A 303 2.11 -24.71 -12.18
CA PRO A 303 2.31 -23.25 -12.26
C PRO A 303 3.17 -22.82 -13.45
N PHE A 304 3.67 -23.75 -14.27
CA PHE A 304 4.53 -23.41 -15.40
C PHE A 304 4.26 -24.31 -16.61
N VAL A 305 3.46 -23.78 -17.54
CA VAL A 305 2.97 -24.52 -18.70
C VAL A 305 3.52 -23.91 -19.98
N GLY A 306 4.14 -24.73 -20.82
CA GLY A 306 4.65 -24.28 -22.12
C GLY A 306 5.74 -23.20 -22.05
N GLY A 307 6.45 -23.08 -20.92
CA GLY A 307 7.49 -22.07 -20.72
C GLY A 307 6.98 -20.72 -20.20
N VAL A 308 5.71 -20.63 -19.80
CA VAL A 308 5.08 -19.42 -19.27
C VAL A 308 4.52 -19.72 -17.88
N ALA A 309 4.62 -18.75 -16.97
CA ALA A 309 4.02 -18.83 -15.64
C ALA A 309 2.49 -18.84 -15.74
N ASP A 310 1.87 -19.73 -14.96
CA ASP A 310 0.43 -19.86 -14.81
C ASP A 310 0.08 -19.65 -13.34
N TYR A 311 -0.72 -18.62 -13.08
CA TYR A 311 -1.09 -18.18 -11.73
C TYR A 311 -2.49 -18.63 -11.32
N THR A 312 -3.25 -19.34 -12.17
CA THR A 312 -4.67 -19.63 -11.88
C THR A 312 -4.89 -20.55 -10.68
N GLY A 313 -3.88 -21.35 -10.33
CA GLY A 313 -3.91 -22.27 -9.20
C GLY A 313 -3.23 -21.74 -7.94
N GLU A 314 -2.67 -20.52 -7.98
CA GLU A 314 -1.81 -20.01 -6.92
C GLU A 314 -2.63 -19.60 -5.70
N GLU A 315 -2.08 -19.79 -4.50
CA GLU A 315 -2.66 -19.22 -3.29
C GLU A 315 -2.81 -17.69 -3.39
N SER A 316 -3.97 -17.19 -2.97
CA SER A 316 -4.40 -15.81 -3.10
C SER A 316 -4.87 -15.19 -1.78
N ALA A 317 -4.70 -15.90 -0.65
CA ALA A 317 -5.05 -15.38 0.66
C ALA A 317 -4.18 -14.17 1.05
N ASP A 318 -4.73 -13.32 1.92
CA ASP A 318 -3.99 -12.24 2.55
C ASP A 318 -3.22 -12.77 3.77
N PHE A 319 -2.08 -13.40 3.50
CA PHE A 319 -1.23 -13.99 4.52
C PHE A 319 -0.64 -12.96 5.49
N ILE A 320 -0.58 -11.67 5.10
CA ILE A 320 -0.16 -10.58 6.00
C ILE A 320 -1.20 -10.45 7.12
N ASN A 321 -2.47 -10.25 6.75
CA ASN A 321 -3.54 -10.12 7.73
C ASN A 321 -3.82 -11.41 8.50
N LEU A 322 -3.53 -12.57 7.90
CA LEU A 322 -3.60 -13.87 8.59
C LEU A 322 -2.37 -14.15 9.49
N GLY A 323 -1.33 -13.32 9.44
CA GLY A 323 -0.17 -13.38 10.34
C GLY A 323 0.87 -14.46 10.02
N CYS A 324 0.84 -15.06 8.83
CA CYS A 324 1.86 -16.02 8.38
C CYS A 324 2.50 -15.66 7.04
N GLY A 325 2.38 -14.41 6.62
CA GLY A 325 2.92 -13.95 5.36
C GLY A 325 3.52 -12.57 5.38
N VAL A 326 4.00 -12.20 4.21
CA VAL A 326 4.78 -10.99 3.97
C VAL A 326 4.41 -10.43 2.60
N ASP A 327 4.54 -9.11 2.44
CA ASP A 327 4.26 -8.40 1.18
C ASP A 327 5.18 -8.89 0.05
N ASN A 328 4.61 -9.13 -1.13
CA ASN A 328 5.32 -9.66 -2.29
C ASN A 328 5.83 -8.60 -3.29
N GLY A 329 5.61 -7.31 -3.00
CA GLY A 329 6.04 -6.16 -3.81
C GLY A 329 5.14 -5.83 -5.01
N VAL A 330 4.04 -6.56 -5.20
CA VAL A 330 3.10 -6.36 -6.33
C VAL A 330 1.63 -6.34 -5.90
N GLY A 331 1.36 -6.01 -4.63
CA GLY A 331 0.01 -5.87 -4.09
C GLY A 331 -0.63 -7.18 -3.61
N GLY A 332 0.17 -8.20 -3.31
CA GLY A 332 -0.27 -9.44 -2.69
C GLY A 332 0.67 -9.88 -1.56
N SER A 333 0.50 -11.12 -1.10
CA SER A 333 1.33 -11.67 -0.03
C SER A 333 1.80 -13.10 -0.34
N ASN A 334 2.95 -13.45 0.23
CA ASN A 334 3.53 -14.79 0.22
C ASN A 334 3.53 -15.34 1.64
N ARG A 335 3.51 -16.67 1.81
CA ARG A 335 3.83 -17.29 3.11
C ARG A 335 5.31 -17.04 3.42
N ILE A 336 5.64 -16.89 4.70
CA ILE A 336 7.02 -16.71 5.16
C ILE A 336 7.41 -17.77 6.19
N HIS A 337 8.65 -18.24 6.14
CA HIS A 337 9.24 -19.13 7.15
C HIS A 337 10.69 -18.76 7.44
N SER A 338 11.06 -18.72 8.72
CA SER A 338 12.45 -18.54 9.17
C SER A 338 13.11 -19.90 9.38
N ARG A 339 14.09 -20.22 8.53
CA ARG A 339 14.77 -21.51 8.54
C ARG A 339 15.65 -21.69 9.76
N SER A 340 15.66 -22.90 10.30
CA SER A 340 16.49 -23.25 11.47
C SER A 340 17.96 -23.60 11.14
N GLY A 341 18.25 -23.93 9.87
CA GLY A 341 19.55 -24.46 9.45
C GLY A 341 19.76 -25.95 9.75
N VAL A 342 18.73 -26.63 10.26
CA VAL A 342 18.69 -28.08 10.47
C VAL A 342 17.40 -28.65 9.90
N SER A 343 17.30 -29.97 9.77
CA SER A 343 16.10 -30.60 9.22
C SER A 343 14.86 -30.26 10.04
N GLU A 344 13.79 -29.81 9.37
CA GLU A 344 12.55 -29.40 10.02
C GLU A 344 11.30 -29.81 9.22
N THR A 345 10.18 -29.91 9.92
CA THR A 345 8.86 -30.15 9.33
C THR A 345 7.96 -29.00 9.73
N LEU A 346 7.42 -28.30 8.73
CA LEU A 346 6.50 -27.19 8.96
C LEU A 346 5.13 -27.73 9.34
N THR A 347 4.37 -26.94 10.09
CA THR A 347 2.98 -27.26 10.42
C THR A 347 2.15 -27.33 9.15
N THR A 348 1.35 -28.39 9.01
CA THR A 348 0.36 -28.49 7.93
C THR A 348 -0.68 -27.38 8.10
N THR A 349 -0.97 -26.62 7.05
CA THR A 349 -2.02 -25.60 7.06
C THR A 349 -3.04 -25.87 5.97
N CYS A 350 -4.23 -25.27 6.06
CA CYS A 350 -5.22 -25.34 4.99
C CYS A 350 -4.79 -24.49 3.79
N PHE A 351 -5.10 -24.94 2.58
CA PHE A 351 -4.90 -24.15 1.37
C PHE A 351 -5.55 -22.76 1.52
N ASN A 352 -4.83 -21.68 1.20
CA ASN A 352 -5.26 -20.29 1.44
C ASN A 352 -5.50 -19.93 2.92
N SER A 353 -4.83 -20.59 3.87
CA SER A 353 -4.96 -20.31 5.31
C SER A 353 -3.63 -20.44 6.06
N CYS A 354 -3.51 -19.78 7.21
CA CYS A 354 -2.39 -19.93 8.15
C CYS A 354 -2.64 -20.97 9.25
N VAL A 355 -3.79 -21.65 9.23
CA VAL A 355 -4.22 -22.61 10.26
C VAL A 355 -4.71 -23.91 9.63
N ASP A 356 -4.80 -24.96 10.44
CA ASP A 356 -5.34 -26.27 10.05
C ASP A 356 -6.75 -26.15 9.44
N CYS A 357 -7.11 -26.99 8.45
CA CYS A 357 -8.45 -26.95 7.83
C CYS A 357 -9.58 -27.19 8.85
N ALA A 358 -9.32 -27.92 9.94
CA ALA A 358 -10.29 -28.11 11.03
C ALA A 358 -10.63 -26.81 11.79
N LEU A 359 -9.78 -25.79 11.69
CA LEU A 359 -9.98 -24.47 12.29
C LEU A 359 -10.57 -23.46 11.30
N VAL A 360 -10.47 -23.71 9.99
CA VAL A 360 -11.13 -22.90 8.96
C VAL A 360 -12.64 -23.09 9.10
N GLN A 361 -13.31 -22.05 9.58
CA GLN A 361 -14.76 -22.07 9.70
C GLN A 361 -15.38 -21.77 8.32
N PRO A 362 -16.47 -22.47 7.94
CA PRO A 362 -17.16 -22.14 6.70
C PRO A 362 -17.64 -20.69 6.74
N VAL A 363 -17.75 -20.02 5.59
CA VAL A 363 -18.35 -18.69 5.45
C VAL A 363 -19.67 -18.84 4.69
N LEU A 364 -20.75 -18.21 5.17
CA LEU A 364 -22.05 -18.21 4.51
C LEU A 364 -22.34 -16.83 3.95
N VAL A 365 -22.48 -16.72 2.63
CA VAL A 365 -22.94 -15.50 1.96
C VAL A 365 -24.35 -15.73 1.46
N LEU A 366 -25.31 -15.02 2.03
CA LEU A 366 -26.69 -14.97 1.54
C LEU A 366 -26.83 -13.78 0.59
N THR A 367 -27.36 -14.03 -0.60
CA THR A 367 -27.57 -12.99 -1.62
C THR A 367 -29.01 -12.98 -2.09
N VAL A 368 -29.61 -11.79 -2.19
CA VAL A 368 -30.93 -11.57 -2.78
C VAL A 368 -30.79 -10.69 -4.02
N ASP A 369 -31.52 -11.02 -5.07
CA ASP A 369 -31.60 -10.23 -6.30
C ASP A 369 -32.92 -9.45 -6.30
N LEU A 370 -32.84 -8.12 -6.28
CA LEU A 370 -34.02 -7.24 -6.36
C LEU A 370 -34.43 -6.92 -7.80
N CYS A 371 -33.86 -7.62 -8.79
CA CYS A 371 -34.15 -7.48 -10.21
C CYS A 371 -33.99 -6.03 -10.71
N LEU A 372 -32.89 -5.37 -10.31
CA LEU A 372 -32.56 -3.96 -10.61
C LEU A 372 -33.50 -2.92 -9.96
N ALA A 373 -34.36 -3.32 -9.01
CA ALA A 373 -35.07 -2.36 -8.18
C ALA A 373 -34.09 -1.70 -7.19
N THR A 374 -34.31 -0.40 -6.94
CA THR A 374 -33.53 0.36 -5.96
C THR A 374 -34.16 0.26 -4.58
N ALA A 375 -33.36 -0.08 -3.56
CA ALA A 375 -33.73 -0.03 -2.16
C ALA A 375 -32.83 0.97 -1.40
N ALA A 376 -33.36 1.59 -0.35
CA ALA A 376 -32.54 2.37 0.58
C ALA A 376 -31.88 1.50 1.65
N GLU A 377 -32.52 0.39 2.03
CA GLU A 377 -32.02 -0.56 3.01
C GLU A 377 -32.48 -1.98 2.68
N VAL A 378 -31.55 -2.92 2.67
CA VAL A 378 -31.83 -4.36 2.64
C VAL A 378 -31.21 -5.01 3.86
N ARG A 379 -31.92 -5.93 4.51
CA ARG A 379 -31.43 -6.65 5.70
C ARG A 379 -32.06 -8.02 5.81
N LEU A 380 -31.52 -8.82 6.73
CA LEU A 380 -32.15 -10.07 7.16
C LEU A 380 -32.91 -9.88 8.47
N THR A 381 -33.94 -10.70 8.65
CA THR A 381 -34.50 -11.08 9.95
C THR A 381 -34.66 -12.60 9.98
N GLY A 382 -35.13 -13.15 11.11
CA GLY A 382 -35.11 -14.59 11.34
C GLY A 382 -35.25 -14.96 12.81
N ALA A 383 -35.27 -16.26 13.09
CA ALA A 383 -35.42 -16.80 14.44
C ALA A 383 -34.33 -16.29 15.40
N LEU A 384 -33.10 -16.11 14.89
CA LEU A 384 -31.95 -15.61 15.65
C LEU A 384 -32.14 -14.16 16.18
N TRP A 385 -32.98 -13.38 15.50
CA TRP A 385 -33.30 -11.99 15.86
C TRP A 385 -34.74 -11.84 16.36
N ASN A 386 -35.37 -12.94 16.79
CA ASN A 386 -36.78 -12.99 17.21
C ASN A 386 -37.76 -12.44 16.18
N TRP A 387 -37.43 -12.55 14.88
CA TRP A 387 -38.21 -11.98 13.78
C TRP A 387 -38.42 -10.46 13.91
N ASP A 388 -37.52 -9.76 14.60
CA ASP A 388 -37.55 -8.31 14.70
C ASP A 388 -37.06 -7.69 13.38
N LEU A 389 -37.85 -6.76 12.83
CA LEU A 389 -37.58 -6.15 11.53
C LEU A 389 -36.40 -5.16 11.54
N THR A 390 -35.88 -4.82 12.73
CA THR A 390 -34.89 -3.73 12.89
C THR A 390 -33.53 -4.19 13.37
N VAL A 391 -33.39 -5.44 13.82
CA VAL A 391 -32.24 -5.89 14.61
C VAL A 391 -31.24 -6.74 13.82
N GLY A 392 -31.67 -7.41 12.75
CA GLY A 392 -30.77 -8.29 11.98
C GLY A 392 -29.63 -7.57 11.23
N PRO A 393 -28.80 -8.29 10.47
CA PRO A 393 -27.70 -7.70 9.73
C PRO A 393 -28.19 -6.92 8.52
N LEU A 394 -27.58 -5.75 8.28
CA LEU A 394 -27.72 -5.00 7.04
C LEU A 394 -26.97 -5.72 5.92
N ALA A 395 -27.58 -5.75 4.74
CA ALA A 395 -26.95 -6.25 3.53
C ALA A 395 -26.14 -5.14 2.85
N THR A 396 -25.13 -5.54 2.10
CA THR A 396 -24.31 -4.65 1.26
C THR A 396 -24.85 -4.64 -0.16
N ASP A 397 -24.98 -3.47 -0.78
CA ASP A 397 -25.34 -3.31 -2.20
C ASP A 397 -24.14 -3.68 -3.08
N ASN A 398 -24.33 -4.65 -3.98
CA ASN A 398 -23.28 -5.12 -4.89
C ASN A 398 -23.19 -4.27 -6.18
N GLY A 399 -24.09 -3.31 -6.38
CA GLY A 399 -24.09 -2.40 -7.53
C GLY A 399 -24.66 -2.98 -8.83
N ASP A 400 -25.16 -4.22 -8.79
CA ASP A 400 -25.75 -4.94 -9.92
C ASP A 400 -27.23 -5.30 -9.70
N GLY A 401 -27.85 -4.76 -8.64
CA GLY A 401 -29.22 -5.10 -8.23
C GLY A 401 -29.29 -6.23 -7.21
N THR A 402 -28.16 -6.84 -6.85
CA THR A 402 -28.07 -7.84 -5.78
C THR A 402 -27.55 -7.26 -4.47
N TRP A 403 -27.95 -7.86 -3.36
CA TRP A 403 -27.55 -7.46 -2.01
C TRP A 403 -27.10 -8.67 -1.20
N SER A 404 -26.02 -8.54 -0.44
CA SER A 404 -25.41 -9.67 0.28
C SER A 404 -25.22 -9.44 1.77
N VAL A 405 -25.48 -10.48 2.57
CA VAL A 405 -25.07 -10.58 3.98
C VAL A 405 -24.06 -11.70 4.12
N THR A 406 -22.95 -11.43 4.80
CA THR A 406 -21.89 -12.41 5.07
C THR A 406 -21.89 -12.80 6.54
N PHE A 407 -21.94 -14.10 6.81
CA PHE A 407 -21.66 -14.68 8.12
C PHE A 407 -20.29 -15.34 8.08
N ASP A 408 -19.35 -14.77 8.83
CA ASP A 408 -18.00 -15.27 8.99
C ASP A 408 -17.66 -15.30 10.50
N PRO A 409 -17.67 -16.49 11.14
CA PRO A 409 -17.96 -17.79 10.54
C PRO A 409 -19.46 -17.98 10.23
N ALA A 410 -19.75 -18.91 9.33
CA ALA A 410 -21.10 -19.38 9.04
C ALA A 410 -21.72 -19.96 10.32
N PRO A 411 -23.03 -19.75 10.56
CA PRO A 411 -23.71 -20.36 11.68
C PRO A 411 -23.61 -21.89 11.61
N THR A 412 -23.37 -22.53 12.76
CA THR A 412 -23.29 -24.00 12.87
C THR A 412 -24.65 -24.67 13.00
N ASP A 413 -25.67 -23.89 13.40
CA ASP A 413 -27.07 -24.32 13.50
C ASP A 413 -27.84 -23.87 12.24
N ASP A 414 -28.97 -24.51 11.96
CA ASP A 414 -29.86 -24.11 10.87
C ASP A 414 -30.29 -22.63 11.04
N LEU A 415 -30.20 -21.86 9.95
CA LEU A 415 -30.58 -20.46 9.91
C LEU A 415 -31.94 -20.30 9.24
N ASP A 416 -32.97 -20.03 10.05
CA ASP A 416 -34.27 -19.56 9.56
C ASP A 416 -34.22 -18.05 9.33
N TYR A 417 -34.47 -17.60 8.10
CA TYR A 417 -34.38 -16.18 7.73
C TYR A 417 -35.45 -15.73 6.71
N LEU A 418 -35.69 -14.42 6.69
CA LEU A 418 -36.42 -13.70 5.64
C LEU A 418 -35.67 -12.41 5.30
N TRP A 419 -35.82 -11.95 4.06
CA TRP A 419 -35.31 -10.64 3.64
C TRP A 419 -36.28 -9.52 4.01
N ILE A 420 -35.73 -8.35 4.28
CA ILE A 420 -36.49 -7.10 4.45
C ILE A 420 -35.90 -6.07 3.50
N VAL A 421 -36.78 -5.42 2.72
CA VAL A 421 -36.43 -4.34 1.79
C VAL A 421 -37.21 -3.10 2.19
N ASP A 422 -36.52 -2.03 2.56
CA ASP A 422 -37.10 -0.74 2.99
C ASP A 422 -38.17 -0.88 4.09
N GLY A 423 -37.92 -1.79 5.04
CA GLY A 423 -38.83 -2.08 6.16
C GLY A 423 -40.01 -3.00 5.81
N ILE A 424 -40.07 -3.52 4.58
CA ILE A 424 -41.07 -4.50 4.14
C ILE A 424 -40.43 -5.89 4.17
N GLU A 425 -40.96 -6.77 5.00
CA GLU A 425 -40.57 -8.18 5.09
C GLU A 425 -41.05 -8.97 3.87
N GLU A 426 -40.20 -9.86 3.38
CA GLU A 426 -40.51 -10.85 2.36
C GLU A 426 -41.69 -11.73 2.77
N ASN A 427 -42.57 -12.04 1.82
CA ASN A 427 -43.74 -12.88 2.06
C ASN A 427 -43.74 -14.08 1.11
N LEU A 428 -43.44 -15.26 1.67
CA LEU A 428 -43.33 -16.52 0.93
C LEU A 428 -44.62 -17.35 0.92
N LEU A 429 -45.75 -16.80 1.39
CA LEU A 429 -47.02 -17.56 1.45
C LEU A 429 -47.50 -18.01 0.08
N ASP A 430 -47.34 -17.18 -0.95
CA ASP A 430 -47.75 -17.50 -2.32
C ASP A 430 -46.87 -18.59 -2.93
N ASP A 431 -45.56 -18.56 -2.66
CA ASP A 431 -44.61 -19.58 -3.11
C ASP A 431 -44.84 -20.92 -2.42
N MET A 432 -45.17 -20.90 -1.12
CA MET A 432 -45.59 -22.08 -0.38
C MET A 432 -46.87 -22.70 -0.98
N MET A 433 -47.87 -21.88 -1.32
CA MET A 433 -49.11 -22.36 -1.96
C MET A 433 -48.87 -22.90 -3.38
N ALA A 434 -47.83 -22.42 -4.06
CA ALA A 434 -47.40 -22.91 -5.37
C ALA A 434 -46.54 -24.19 -5.30
N GLY A 435 -46.25 -24.70 -4.10
CA GLY A 435 -45.48 -25.94 -3.88
C GLY A 435 -43.98 -25.73 -3.72
N GLY A 436 -43.52 -24.52 -3.39
CA GLY A 436 -42.14 -24.22 -3.04
C GLY A 436 -41.69 -24.95 -1.76
N SER A 437 -40.42 -25.35 -1.70
CA SER A 437 -39.83 -26.11 -0.58
C SER A 437 -39.03 -25.25 0.42
N CYS A 438 -38.96 -23.93 0.21
CA CYS A 438 -38.17 -22.98 1.01
C CYS A 438 -38.91 -22.42 2.24
N ALA A 439 -40.14 -22.87 2.51
CA ALA A 439 -40.88 -22.52 3.72
C ALA A 439 -41.45 -23.80 4.34
N GLN A 440 -41.03 -24.13 5.58
CA GLN A 440 -41.66 -25.18 6.37
C GLN A 440 -42.84 -24.62 7.17
N VAL A 441 -43.87 -25.46 7.36
CA VAL A 441 -45.18 -25.13 7.97
C VAL A 441 -45.07 -24.76 9.44
#